data_AF-A0A520A9N3-F1
#
_entry.id   AF-A0A520A9N3-F1
#
_cell.length_a   1.000
_cell.length_b   1.000
_cell.length_c   1.000
_cell.angle_alpha   90.00
_cell.angle_beta   90.00
_cell.angle_gamma   90.00
#
_symmetry.space_group_name_H-M   'P 1'
#
loop_
_entity.id
_entity.type
_entity.pdbx_description
1 polymer ?
#
loop_
_entity_poly.entity_id
_entity_poly.type
_entity_poly.pdbx_seq_one_letter_code
_entity_poly.pdbx_strand_id
1 'polypeptide(L)'
;MFRGKGYTNIRLSELIALKGVGVTSAYVDEIRNAGYPNITPGQLISLKAQHIDTKYINAMRSASGISLPLSISASNNVPQPQPGNINNESTANVLSENTIVAMKSLNINNNYKNLFSALGYTNITNENLVAMKSLSISPSYIKSFYDYGYGMVPIKDIISLRGVNATTMDIEYFRLAGYPHIDLKDLVAAKSLKINNAYIELFVNEGYGLVPIKTLISLKSLAITPDLVDHYKRSGFPDITLNQVITLRSLKVTSSLIEKYRQLGFSDLSINDITTAKATGTSPEYIAAMRQKGYDFKKIDNYISSRTEIR
;
A
#
# COMPACT_ATOMS: atom_id res chain seq x y z
N MET A 1 -33.49 17.26 -24.57
CA MET A 1 -32.17 17.82 -24.21
C MET A 1 -31.14 16.73 -23.91
N PHE A 2 -31.18 16.02 -22.77
CA PHE A 2 -30.14 15.04 -22.41
C PHE A 2 -30.11 13.74 -23.24
N ARG A 3 -31.28 13.27 -23.74
CA ARG A 3 -31.34 12.08 -24.62
C ARG A 3 -30.52 12.25 -25.91
N GLY A 4 -30.50 13.46 -26.49
CA GLY A 4 -29.69 13.79 -27.67
C GLY A 4 -28.18 13.88 -27.41
N LYS A 5 -27.75 13.78 -26.14
CA LYS A 5 -26.34 13.72 -25.73
C LYS A 5 -25.92 12.31 -25.32
N GLY A 6 -26.68 11.28 -25.68
CA GLY A 6 -26.35 9.88 -25.39
C GLY A 6 -26.79 9.39 -24.01
N TYR A 7 -27.46 10.23 -23.22
CA TYR A 7 -28.07 9.79 -21.95
C TYR A 7 -29.49 9.26 -22.20
N THR A 8 -29.56 8.00 -22.63
CA THR A 8 -30.82 7.38 -23.08
C THR A 8 -31.64 6.78 -21.94
N ASN A 9 -31.01 6.46 -20.80
CA ASN A 9 -31.64 5.81 -19.63
C ASN A 9 -31.42 6.60 -18.33
N ILE A 10 -31.87 7.86 -18.29
CA ILE A 10 -31.79 8.70 -17.08
C ILE A 10 -33.09 8.56 -16.26
N ARG A 11 -32.96 8.37 -14.94
CA ARG A 11 -34.13 8.37 -14.04
C ARG A 11 -34.73 9.77 -13.92
N LEU A 12 -36.04 9.88 -13.72
CA LEU A 12 -36.70 11.20 -13.56
C LEU A 12 -36.08 12.03 -12.43
N SER A 13 -35.70 11.39 -11.31
CA SER A 13 -35.00 12.04 -10.20
C SER A 13 -33.66 12.66 -10.60
N GLU A 14 -32.88 11.99 -11.45
CA GLU A 14 -31.62 12.52 -11.96
C GLU A 14 -31.83 13.67 -12.95
N LEU A 15 -32.89 13.62 -13.78
CA LEU A 15 -33.25 14.75 -14.65
C LEU A 15 -33.64 16.00 -13.85
N ILE A 16 -34.41 15.81 -12.77
CA ILE A 16 -34.77 16.89 -11.84
C ILE A 16 -33.51 17.46 -11.21
N ALA A 17 -32.60 16.61 -10.74
CA ALA A 17 -31.33 17.05 -10.14
C ALA A 17 -30.46 17.82 -11.15
N LEU A 18 -30.28 17.31 -12.37
CA LEU A 18 -29.55 17.98 -13.46
C LEU A 18 -30.12 19.38 -13.74
N LYS A 19 -31.45 19.49 -13.84
CA LYS A 19 -32.11 20.79 -14.05
C LYS A 19 -31.96 21.69 -12.83
N GLY A 20 -32.09 21.13 -11.63
CA GLY A 20 -32.00 21.86 -10.35
C GLY A 20 -30.65 22.52 -10.13
N VAL A 21 -29.55 21.85 -10.51
CA VAL A 21 -28.19 22.45 -10.46
C VAL A 21 -27.83 23.24 -11.73
N GLY A 22 -28.75 23.35 -12.69
CA GLY A 22 -28.54 24.13 -13.91
C GLY A 22 -27.56 23.51 -14.91
N VAL A 23 -27.47 22.18 -14.97
CA VAL A 23 -26.68 21.50 -16.01
C VAL A 23 -27.35 21.71 -17.37
N THR A 24 -26.61 22.31 -18.31
CA THR A 24 -27.08 22.55 -19.68
C THR A 24 -26.41 21.61 -20.68
N SER A 25 -26.93 21.55 -21.90
CA SER A 25 -26.36 20.74 -22.98
C SER A 25 -24.99 21.27 -23.38
N ALA A 26 -24.84 22.60 -23.40
CA ALA A 26 -23.55 23.25 -23.62
C ALA A 26 -22.54 22.87 -22.53
N TYR A 27 -22.96 22.86 -21.25
CA TYR A 27 -22.09 22.43 -20.15
C TYR A 27 -21.65 20.96 -20.29
N VAL A 28 -22.55 20.05 -20.72
CA VAL A 28 -22.18 18.66 -21.01
C VAL A 28 -21.09 18.59 -22.10
N ASP A 29 -21.26 19.35 -23.19
CA ASP A 29 -20.29 19.38 -24.27
C ASP A 29 -18.95 19.96 -23.82
N GLU A 30 -18.97 21.06 -23.07
CA GLU A 30 -17.78 21.70 -22.49
C GLU A 30 -16.98 20.73 -21.62
N ILE A 31 -17.64 20.00 -20.72
CA ILE A 31 -16.99 19.04 -19.82
C ILE A 31 -16.46 17.81 -20.58
N ARG A 32 -17.19 17.32 -21.58
CA ARG A 32 -16.70 16.24 -22.46
C ARG A 32 -15.47 16.65 -23.24
N ASN A 33 -15.50 17.84 -23.84
CA ASN A 33 -14.37 18.42 -24.56
C ASN A 33 -13.20 18.74 -23.63
N ALA A 34 -13.48 19.01 -22.36
CA ALA A 34 -12.46 19.08 -21.32
C ALA A 34 -11.90 17.70 -20.96
N GLY A 35 -12.14 16.62 -21.69
CA GLY A 35 -11.50 15.31 -21.47
C GLY A 35 -12.29 14.34 -20.60
N TYR A 36 -13.57 14.60 -20.33
CA TYR A 36 -14.47 13.67 -19.63
C TYR A 36 -15.52 13.09 -20.60
N PRO A 37 -15.13 12.33 -21.64
CA PRO A 37 -16.05 11.90 -22.70
C PRO A 37 -17.21 11.04 -22.16
N ASN A 38 -16.95 10.26 -21.11
CA ASN A 38 -17.90 9.31 -20.51
C ASN A 38 -18.50 9.83 -19.19
N ILE A 39 -18.59 11.15 -18.99
CA ILE A 39 -19.12 11.71 -17.75
C ILE A 39 -20.57 11.32 -17.50
N THR A 40 -20.87 10.79 -16.32
CA THR A 40 -22.22 10.35 -15.93
C THR A 40 -23.10 11.54 -15.47
N PRO A 41 -24.44 11.39 -15.45
CA PRO A 41 -25.33 12.41 -14.90
C PRO A 41 -24.99 12.82 -13.46
N GLY A 42 -24.67 11.86 -12.59
CA GLY A 42 -24.27 12.13 -11.21
C GLY A 42 -22.99 12.98 -11.11
N GLN A 43 -22.01 12.71 -11.95
CA GLN A 43 -20.76 13.48 -12.00
C GLN A 43 -20.99 14.90 -12.55
N LEU A 44 -21.83 15.06 -13.56
CA LEU A 44 -22.23 16.40 -14.05
C LEU A 44 -22.91 17.22 -12.95
N ILE A 45 -23.78 16.59 -12.16
CA ILE A 45 -24.42 17.22 -11.01
C ILE A 45 -23.37 17.65 -9.98
N SER A 46 -22.46 16.75 -9.61
CA SER A 46 -21.37 17.00 -8.65
C SER A 46 -20.49 18.18 -9.06
N LEU A 47 -20.05 18.21 -10.32
CA LEU A 47 -19.23 19.29 -10.86
C LEU A 47 -19.99 20.63 -10.86
N LYS A 48 -21.23 20.63 -11.36
CA LYS A 48 -22.01 21.86 -11.49
C LYS A 48 -22.41 22.45 -10.14
N ALA A 49 -22.80 21.60 -9.18
CA ALA A 49 -23.13 22.00 -7.81
C ALA A 49 -21.95 22.68 -7.10
N GLN A 50 -20.71 22.31 -7.46
CA GLN A 50 -19.49 22.91 -6.92
C GLN A 50 -18.95 24.06 -7.78
N HIS A 51 -19.72 24.52 -8.78
CA HIS A 51 -19.30 25.56 -9.72
C HIS A 51 -17.97 25.23 -10.42
N ILE A 52 -17.78 23.97 -10.80
CA ILE A 52 -16.62 23.54 -11.57
C ILE A 52 -16.96 23.68 -13.05
N ASP A 53 -16.21 24.52 -13.75
CA ASP A 53 -16.28 24.75 -15.19
C ASP A 53 -14.97 24.34 -15.88
N THR A 54 -14.96 24.36 -17.22
CA THR A 54 -13.76 24.02 -18.00
C THR A 54 -12.58 24.94 -17.69
N LYS A 55 -12.84 26.21 -17.31
CA LYS A 55 -11.79 27.14 -16.89
C LYS A 55 -11.09 26.66 -15.62
N TYR A 56 -11.85 26.23 -14.61
CA TYR A 56 -11.32 25.65 -13.39
C TYR A 56 -10.56 24.35 -13.67
N ILE A 57 -11.12 23.45 -14.47
CA ILE A 57 -10.48 22.19 -14.87
C ILE A 57 -9.12 22.46 -15.52
N ASN A 58 -9.06 23.40 -16.47
CA ASN A 58 -7.83 23.76 -17.17
C ASN A 58 -6.81 24.42 -16.22
N ALA A 59 -7.26 25.31 -15.34
CA ALA A 59 -6.38 25.92 -14.34
C ALA A 59 -5.71 24.87 -13.44
N MET A 60 -6.43 23.82 -13.05
CA MET A 60 -5.88 22.73 -12.23
C MET A 60 -4.91 21.84 -13.00
N ARG A 61 -5.07 21.70 -14.33
CA ARG A 61 -4.16 20.93 -15.21
C ARG A 61 -2.87 21.67 -15.52
N SER A 62 -2.96 22.94 -15.91
CA SER A 62 -1.78 23.77 -16.20
C SER A 62 -0.86 23.89 -14.99
N ALA A 63 -1.44 23.87 -13.78
CA ALA A 63 -0.72 23.86 -12.52
C ALA A 63 -0.07 22.50 -12.15
N SER A 64 -0.12 21.50 -13.02
CA SER A 64 0.49 20.17 -12.83
C SER A 64 1.60 19.88 -13.84
N GLY A 65 2.00 20.86 -14.66
CA GLY A 65 2.94 20.66 -15.76
C GLY A 65 2.38 19.83 -16.93
N ILE A 66 1.05 19.60 -16.95
CA ILE A 66 0.37 18.85 -18.01
C ILE A 66 0.10 19.81 -19.17
N SER A 67 0.86 19.66 -20.26
CA SER A 67 0.60 20.35 -21.52
C SER A 67 -0.75 19.91 -22.09
N LEU A 68 -1.61 20.87 -22.43
CA LEU A 68 -2.87 20.65 -23.13
C LEU A 68 -2.57 19.94 -24.47
N PRO A 69 -3.27 18.87 -24.86
CA PRO A 69 -3.29 18.51 -26.27
C PRO A 69 -3.92 19.69 -27.03
N LEU A 70 -3.11 20.32 -27.88
CA LEU A 70 -3.55 21.39 -28.77
C LEU A 70 -4.75 20.91 -29.57
N SER A 71 -5.76 21.78 -29.67
CA SER A 71 -6.94 21.60 -30.51
C SER A 71 -6.57 21.08 -31.89
N ILE A 72 -7.17 19.97 -32.30
CA ILE A 72 -6.98 19.36 -33.61
C ILE A 72 -7.71 20.24 -34.65
N SER A 73 -6.99 21.16 -35.27
CA SER A 73 -7.40 21.81 -36.53
C SER A 73 -6.77 21.09 -37.72
N ALA A 74 -7.56 20.91 -38.77
CA ALA A 74 -7.33 19.99 -39.89
C ALA A 74 -6.17 20.34 -40.85
N SER A 75 -5.71 19.28 -41.55
CA SER A 75 -5.06 19.24 -42.88
C SER A 75 -3.55 19.50 -43.01
N ASN A 76 -2.76 18.45 -43.28
CA ASN A 76 -2.12 18.20 -44.60
C ASN A 76 -1.20 16.96 -44.58
N ASN A 77 -1.21 16.24 -45.71
CA ASN A 77 -0.51 14.99 -46.02
C ASN A 77 1.00 14.92 -45.68
N VAL A 78 1.43 13.89 -44.94
CA VAL A 78 2.76 13.22 -45.03
C VAL A 78 2.60 11.72 -44.64
N PRO A 79 3.32 10.75 -45.25
CA PRO A 79 3.00 9.32 -45.21
C PRO A 79 3.33 8.58 -43.89
N GLN A 80 2.59 7.49 -43.66
CA GLN A 80 2.65 6.60 -42.48
C GLN A 80 3.93 5.73 -42.38
N PRO A 81 4.43 5.46 -41.16
CA PRO A 81 5.11 4.22 -40.83
C PRO A 81 4.16 3.19 -40.17
N GLN A 82 4.40 1.91 -40.45
CA GLN A 82 3.63 0.71 -40.08
C GLN A 82 3.65 0.35 -38.56
N PRO A 83 2.76 -0.56 -38.09
CA PRO A 83 2.25 -0.57 -36.72
C PRO A 83 3.14 -1.35 -35.75
N GLY A 84 3.83 -0.63 -34.88
CA GLY A 84 4.32 -1.13 -33.60
C GLY A 84 3.31 -0.79 -32.50
N ASN A 85 2.98 -1.77 -31.66
CA ASN A 85 1.96 -1.73 -30.61
C ASN A 85 2.00 -0.46 -29.73
N ILE A 86 1.11 0.49 -30.02
CA ILE A 86 0.88 1.69 -29.19
C ILE A 86 -0.13 1.31 -28.11
N ASN A 87 0.36 0.95 -26.92
CA ASN A 87 -0.48 0.88 -25.74
C ASN A 87 -0.89 2.33 -25.36
N ASN A 88 -2.05 2.77 -25.84
CA ASN A 88 -2.89 3.87 -25.32
C ASN A 88 -2.20 4.92 -24.41
N GLU A 89 -1.26 5.71 -24.94
CA GLU A 89 -0.65 6.85 -24.23
C GLU A 89 -1.47 8.16 -24.33
N SER A 90 -2.74 8.10 -24.73
CA SER A 90 -3.59 9.30 -24.91
C SER A 90 -4.65 9.51 -23.81
N THR A 91 -4.66 8.71 -22.75
CA THR A 91 -5.57 8.86 -21.60
C THR A 91 -4.86 9.20 -20.28
N ALA A 92 -3.53 9.28 -20.28
CA ALA A 92 -2.71 9.50 -19.07
C ALA A 92 -2.76 10.92 -18.49
N ASN A 93 -3.43 11.88 -19.16
CA ASN A 93 -3.34 13.32 -18.85
C ASN A 93 -4.67 13.98 -18.42
N VAL A 94 -5.67 13.20 -18.02
CA VAL A 94 -6.95 13.72 -17.50
C VAL A 94 -7.07 13.41 -16.01
N LEU A 95 -7.11 14.45 -15.18
CA LEU A 95 -7.40 14.31 -13.73
C LEU A 95 -8.74 13.61 -13.54
N SER A 96 -8.83 12.68 -12.57
CA SER A 96 -10.12 12.08 -12.27
C SER A 96 -11.14 13.15 -11.84
N GLU A 97 -12.41 12.97 -12.19
CA GLU A 97 -13.47 13.92 -11.79
C GLU A 97 -13.54 14.04 -10.25
N ASN A 98 -13.40 12.92 -9.55
CA ASN A 98 -13.26 12.87 -8.09
C ASN A 98 -12.10 13.74 -7.58
N THR A 99 -10.92 13.71 -8.23
CA THR A 99 -9.78 14.55 -7.85
C THR A 99 -10.12 16.04 -7.97
N ILE A 100 -10.78 16.45 -9.06
CA ILE A 100 -11.12 17.86 -9.31
C ILE A 100 -12.15 18.37 -8.29
N VAL A 101 -13.16 17.56 -8.02
CA VAL A 101 -14.15 17.81 -6.97
C VAL A 101 -13.47 17.96 -5.61
N ALA A 102 -12.60 17.02 -5.24
CA ALA A 102 -11.88 17.08 -3.98
C ALA A 102 -11.00 18.33 -3.88
N MET A 103 -10.29 18.71 -4.95
CA MET A 103 -9.50 19.93 -4.98
C MET A 103 -10.36 21.18 -4.76
N LYS A 104 -11.53 21.25 -5.40
CA LYS A 104 -12.45 22.38 -5.24
C LYS A 104 -12.98 22.46 -3.82
N SER A 105 -13.48 21.33 -3.30
CA SER A 105 -14.00 21.20 -1.94
C SER A 105 -12.97 21.55 -0.85
N LEU A 106 -11.71 21.20 -1.07
CA LEU A 106 -10.62 21.43 -0.12
C LEU A 106 -9.88 22.76 -0.35
N ASN A 107 -10.38 23.61 -1.26
CA ASN A 107 -9.77 24.89 -1.64
C ASN A 107 -8.28 24.75 -2.05
N ILE A 108 -7.96 23.70 -2.79
CA ILE A 108 -6.62 23.46 -3.31
C ILE A 108 -6.42 24.32 -4.56
N ASN A 109 -5.53 25.31 -4.44
CA ASN A 109 -5.20 26.27 -5.49
C ASN A 109 -3.67 26.38 -5.66
N ASN A 110 -3.21 27.21 -6.59
CA ASN A 110 -1.78 27.41 -6.83
C ASN A 110 -1.03 27.94 -5.60
N ASN A 111 -1.68 28.78 -4.77
CA ASN A 111 -1.05 29.25 -3.54
C ASN A 111 -0.74 28.08 -2.60
N TYR A 112 -1.67 27.14 -2.44
CA TYR A 112 -1.42 25.92 -1.65
C TYR A 112 -0.30 25.06 -2.22
N LYS A 113 -0.22 24.90 -3.56
CA LYS A 113 0.89 24.19 -4.23
C LYS A 113 2.24 24.85 -3.93
N ASN A 114 2.29 26.17 -4.05
CA ASN A 114 3.51 26.96 -3.89
C ASN A 114 4.08 26.91 -2.47
N LEU A 115 3.26 26.61 -1.45
CA LEU A 115 3.73 26.39 -0.07
C LEU A 115 4.81 25.30 0.02
N PHE A 116 4.73 24.28 -0.85
CA PHE A 116 5.64 23.13 -0.82
C PHE A 116 6.83 23.30 -1.77
N SER A 117 6.71 24.15 -2.80
CA SER A 117 7.82 24.48 -3.69
C SER A 117 8.98 25.16 -2.97
N ALA A 118 8.69 25.96 -1.93
CA ALA A 118 9.70 26.55 -1.06
C ALA A 118 10.53 25.51 -0.27
N LEU A 119 10.01 24.30 -0.11
CA LEU A 119 10.70 23.16 0.50
C LEU A 119 11.37 22.24 -0.54
N GLY A 120 11.40 22.65 -1.82
CA GLY A 120 11.97 21.88 -2.92
C GLY A 120 11.01 20.92 -3.61
N TYR A 121 9.74 20.81 -3.15
CA TYR A 121 8.75 19.95 -3.79
C TYR A 121 8.05 20.68 -4.95
N THR A 122 8.65 20.58 -6.14
CA THR A 122 8.16 21.24 -7.35
C THR A 122 7.15 20.41 -8.15
N ASN A 123 7.20 19.07 -8.02
CA ASN A 123 6.41 18.14 -8.82
C ASN A 123 5.46 17.28 -7.95
N ILE A 124 4.48 17.91 -7.30
CA ILE A 124 3.45 17.20 -6.53
C ILE A 124 2.21 16.94 -7.41
N THR A 125 1.79 15.67 -7.51
CA THR A 125 0.56 15.31 -8.22
C THR A 125 -0.67 15.89 -7.52
N ASN A 126 -1.75 16.12 -8.27
CA ASN A 126 -2.99 16.65 -7.68
C ASN A 126 -3.61 15.68 -6.67
N GLU A 127 -3.50 14.37 -6.90
CA GLU A 127 -3.92 13.32 -5.95
C GLU A 127 -3.15 13.44 -4.63
N ASN A 128 -1.84 13.65 -4.70
CA ASN A 128 -1.02 13.85 -3.51
C ASN A 128 -1.38 15.16 -2.80
N LEU A 129 -1.65 16.25 -3.53
CA LEU A 129 -2.10 17.52 -2.91
C LEU A 129 -3.43 17.37 -2.18
N VAL A 130 -4.38 16.62 -2.76
CA VAL A 130 -5.65 16.25 -2.12
C VAL A 130 -5.37 15.46 -0.84
N ALA A 131 -4.57 14.41 -0.92
CA ALA A 131 -4.21 13.60 0.26
C ALA A 131 -3.54 14.44 1.35
N MET A 132 -2.58 15.29 0.99
CA MET A 132 -1.89 16.18 1.91
C MET A 132 -2.85 17.15 2.58
N LYS A 133 -3.76 17.78 1.82
CA LYS A 133 -4.73 18.72 2.38
C LYS A 133 -5.73 18.03 3.31
N SER A 134 -6.25 16.88 2.91
CA SER A 134 -7.17 16.07 3.73
C SER A 134 -6.52 15.61 5.05
N LEU A 135 -5.24 15.28 5.02
CA LEU A 135 -4.47 14.86 6.21
C LEU A 135 -3.88 16.05 7.00
N SER A 136 -4.21 17.28 6.60
CA SER A 136 -3.69 18.51 7.22
C SER A 136 -2.15 18.56 7.28
N ILE A 137 -1.49 18.13 6.20
CA ILE A 137 -0.04 18.16 6.04
C ILE A 137 0.39 19.60 5.74
N SER A 138 1.16 20.19 6.64
CA SER A 138 1.71 21.54 6.51
C SER A 138 3.17 21.53 6.07
N PRO A 139 3.69 22.66 5.53
CA PRO A 139 5.13 22.83 5.32
C PRO A 139 5.95 22.63 6.60
N SER A 140 5.45 23.09 7.75
CA SER A 140 6.13 22.92 9.04
C SER A 140 6.24 21.45 9.45
N TYR A 141 5.22 20.64 9.18
CA TYR A 141 5.26 19.20 9.43
C TYR A 141 6.34 18.53 8.58
N ILE A 142 6.42 18.82 7.28
CA ILE A 142 7.45 18.27 6.40
C ILE A 142 8.85 18.73 6.83
N LYS A 143 8.99 20.03 7.10
CA LYS A 143 10.26 20.64 7.54
C LYS A 143 10.76 20.00 8.85
N SER A 144 9.87 19.58 9.75
CA SER A 144 10.28 18.94 11.00
C SER A 144 11.11 17.67 10.78
N PHE A 145 10.81 16.86 9.76
CA PHE A 145 11.62 15.67 9.43
C PHE A 145 12.97 16.03 8.81
N TYR A 146 12.99 17.08 7.98
CA TYR A 146 14.24 17.62 7.43
C TYR A 146 15.16 18.12 8.55
N ASP A 147 14.62 18.93 9.46
CA ASP A 147 15.34 19.49 10.61
C ASP A 147 15.84 18.41 11.57
N TYR A 148 15.12 17.27 11.67
CA TYR A 148 15.56 16.10 12.44
C TYR A 148 16.68 15.30 11.73
N GLY A 149 16.94 15.55 10.45
CA GLY A 149 18.03 14.93 9.69
C GLY A 149 17.63 13.88 8.66
N TYR A 150 16.34 13.71 8.35
CA TYR A 150 15.90 12.76 7.31
C TYR A 150 16.04 13.28 5.87
N GLY A 151 16.46 14.55 5.71
CA GLY A 151 16.55 15.18 4.39
C GLY A 151 15.18 15.33 3.72
N MET A 152 15.17 15.36 2.39
CA MET A 152 13.95 15.53 1.60
C MET A 152 13.18 14.20 1.50
N VAL A 153 12.17 14.05 2.35
CA VAL A 153 11.33 12.84 2.40
C VAL A 153 10.36 12.81 1.21
N PRO A 154 10.21 11.70 0.47
CA PRO A 154 9.21 11.60 -0.60
C PRO A 154 7.79 11.91 -0.13
N ILE A 155 6.99 12.63 -0.93
CA ILE A 155 5.62 13.04 -0.56
C ILE A 155 4.73 11.84 -0.18
N LYS A 156 4.88 10.71 -0.86
CA LYS A 156 4.14 9.48 -0.53
C LYS A 156 4.45 9.00 0.88
N ASP A 157 5.71 9.06 1.30
CA ASP A 157 6.14 8.66 2.64
C ASP A 157 5.66 9.65 3.70
N ILE A 158 5.68 10.97 3.40
CA ILE A 158 5.07 12.02 4.24
C ILE A 158 3.56 11.77 4.48
N ILE A 159 2.83 11.40 3.42
CA ILE A 159 1.42 11.03 3.48
C ILE A 159 1.23 9.80 4.36
N SER A 160 2.04 8.74 4.18
CA SER A 160 1.99 7.53 5.00
C SER A 160 2.26 7.81 6.48
N LEU A 161 3.27 8.63 6.79
CA LEU A 161 3.56 9.09 8.16
C LEU A 161 2.36 9.79 8.78
N ARG A 162 1.76 10.75 8.05
CA ARG A 162 0.61 11.48 8.57
C ARG A 162 -0.62 10.60 8.71
N GLY A 163 -0.82 9.62 7.82
CA GLY A 163 -1.92 8.66 7.87
C GLY A 163 -1.95 7.82 9.16
N VAL A 164 -0.78 7.61 9.79
CA VAL A 164 -0.67 6.95 11.10
C VAL A 164 -0.45 7.94 12.25
N ASN A 165 -0.62 9.24 11.99
CA ASN A 165 -0.33 10.34 12.92
C ASN A 165 1.12 10.39 13.41
N ALA A 166 2.10 9.87 12.67
CA ALA A 166 3.51 9.91 13.06
C ALA A 166 4.07 11.34 13.03
N THR A 167 4.98 11.63 13.95
CA THR A 167 5.68 12.90 14.13
C THR A 167 7.14 12.65 14.51
N THR A 168 7.96 13.69 14.56
CA THR A 168 9.33 13.58 15.08
C THR A 168 9.39 13.18 16.56
N MET A 169 8.31 13.37 17.34
CA MET A 169 8.24 12.85 18.71
C MET A 169 8.20 11.32 18.75
N ASP A 170 7.62 10.66 17.74
CA ASP A 170 7.64 9.20 17.65
C ASP A 170 9.04 8.68 17.28
N ILE A 171 9.82 9.44 16.51
CA ILE A 171 11.23 9.12 16.24
C ILE A 171 12.04 9.22 17.53
N GLU A 172 11.86 10.31 18.27
CA GLU A 172 12.52 10.54 19.56
C GLU A 172 12.16 9.45 20.58
N TYR A 173 10.90 9.02 20.59
CA TYR A 173 10.44 7.90 21.40
C TYR A 173 11.25 6.62 21.15
N PHE A 174 11.43 6.23 19.88
CA PHE A 174 12.23 5.05 19.55
C PHE A 174 13.73 5.26 19.82
N ARG A 175 14.24 6.48 19.63
CA ARG A 175 15.62 6.84 19.99
C ARG A 175 15.90 6.61 21.47
N LEU A 176 15.00 7.05 22.35
CA LEU A 176 15.10 6.86 23.80
C LEU A 176 14.94 5.38 24.20
N ALA A 177 14.20 4.59 23.42
CA ALA A 177 14.09 3.14 23.60
C ALA A 177 15.31 2.34 23.09
N GLY A 178 16.36 3.02 22.64
CA GLY A 178 17.60 2.38 22.19
C GLY A 178 17.69 2.15 20.68
N TYR A 179 16.78 2.69 19.88
CA TYR A 179 16.84 2.66 18.41
C TYR A 179 17.37 4.00 17.87
N PRO A 180 18.70 4.20 17.78
CA PRO A 180 19.30 5.51 17.49
C PRO A 180 18.90 6.09 16.13
N HIS A 181 18.54 5.22 15.18
CA HIS A 181 18.02 5.59 13.88
C HIS A 181 16.92 4.62 13.45
N ILE A 182 15.76 5.15 13.08
CA ILE A 182 14.63 4.38 12.55
C ILE A 182 14.31 4.87 11.15
N ASP A 183 14.18 3.95 10.18
CA ASP A 183 13.68 4.28 8.85
C ASP A 183 12.23 4.75 8.94
N LEU A 184 11.83 5.75 8.15
CA LEU A 184 10.48 6.31 8.23
C LEU A 184 9.39 5.30 7.86
N LYS A 185 9.69 4.31 7.00
CA LYS A 185 8.74 3.23 6.68
C LYS A 185 8.59 2.27 7.85
N ASP A 186 9.69 1.98 8.54
CA ASP A 186 9.66 1.18 9.77
C ASP A 186 8.91 1.92 10.88
N LEU A 187 9.04 3.25 10.99
CA LEU A 187 8.25 4.07 11.91
C LEU A 187 6.75 3.98 11.61
N VAL A 188 6.36 4.07 10.34
CA VAL A 188 4.95 3.90 9.91
C VAL A 188 4.43 2.52 10.30
N ALA A 189 5.20 1.47 10.03
CA ALA A 189 4.82 0.10 10.35
C ALA A 189 4.72 -0.13 11.87
N ALA A 190 5.70 0.36 12.64
CA ALA A 190 5.71 0.26 14.09
C ALA A 190 4.49 0.96 14.71
N LYS A 191 4.16 2.17 14.25
CA LYS A 191 3.00 2.92 14.74
C LYS A 191 1.67 2.25 14.37
N SER A 192 1.55 1.75 13.13
CA SER A 192 0.36 1.01 12.67
C SER A 192 0.10 -0.24 13.50
N LEU A 193 1.17 -0.96 13.86
CA LEU A 193 1.12 -2.18 14.66
C LEU A 193 1.09 -1.92 16.18
N LYS A 194 1.08 -0.63 16.59
CA LYS A 194 1.10 -0.19 17.99
C LYS A 194 2.27 -0.81 18.76
N ILE A 195 3.45 -0.84 18.15
CA ILE A 195 4.68 -1.24 18.83
C ILE A 195 5.07 -0.12 19.78
N ASN A 196 5.15 -0.46 21.07
CA ASN A 196 5.49 0.43 22.17
C ASN A 196 6.53 -0.25 23.08
N ASN A 197 6.98 0.47 24.10
CA ASN A 197 8.00 0.04 25.05
C ASN A 197 7.58 -1.25 25.78
N ALA A 198 6.31 -1.38 26.15
CA ALA A 198 5.80 -2.61 26.74
C ALA A 198 5.99 -3.82 25.80
N TYR A 199 5.75 -3.67 24.50
CA TYR A 199 6.00 -4.74 23.53
C TYR A 199 7.49 -5.01 23.28
N ILE A 200 8.34 -3.99 23.34
CA ILE A 200 9.81 -4.15 23.26
C ILE A 200 10.31 -4.94 24.49
N GLU A 201 9.88 -4.56 25.69
CA GLU A 201 10.27 -5.16 26.96
C GLU A 201 9.90 -6.64 27.06
N LEU A 202 8.80 -7.07 26.42
CA LEU A 202 8.44 -8.49 26.37
C LEU A 202 9.61 -9.36 25.90
N PHE A 203 10.31 -8.97 24.84
CA PHE A 203 11.40 -9.79 24.28
C PHE A 203 12.74 -9.54 24.98
N VAL A 204 12.95 -8.36 25.54
CA VAL A 204 14.10 -8.09 26.41
C VAL A 204 14.06 -9.00 27.64
N ASN A 205 12.90 -9.11 28.29
CA ASN A 205 12.71 -9.94 29.48
C ASN A 205 12.83 -11.45 29.19
N GLU A 206 12.53 -11.87 27.95
CA GLU A 206 12.76 -13.23 27.46
C GLU A 206 14.23 -13.55 27.15
N GLY A 207 15.14 -12.59 27.32
CA GLY A 207 16.58 -12.76 27.11
C GLY A 207 17.05 -12.53 25.68
N TYR A 208 16.20 -12.03 24.77
CA TYR A 208 16.61 -11.72 23.40
C TYR A 208 17.37 -10.38 23.26
N GLY A 209 17.50 -9.63 24.36
CA GLY A 209 18.09 -8.30 24.36
C GLY A 209 17.25 -7.31 23.55
N LEU A 210 17.89 -6.22 23.11
CA LEU A 210 17.24 -5.20 22.29
C LEU A 210 17.01 -5.72 20.86
N VAL A 211 15.79 -6.22 20.61
CA VAL A 211 15.39 -6.78 19.32
C VAL A 211 15.35 -5.67 18.25
N PRO A 212 15.94 -5.86 17.06
CA PRO A 212 15.87 -4.87 15.97
C PRO A 212 14.42 -4.49 15.62
N ILE A 213 14.16 -3.21 15.34
CA ILE A 213 12.79 -2.70 15.12
C ILE A 213 12.07 -3.44 13.99
N LYS A 214 12.79 -3.77 12.91
CA LYS A 214 12.27 -4.54 11.78
C LYS A 214 11.82 -5.94 12.19
N THR A 215 12.57 -6.58 13.09
CA THR A 215 12.20 -7.88 13.66
C THR A 215 10.97 -7.76 14.56
N LEU A 216 10.85 -6.71 15.38
CA LEU A 216 9.63 -6.46 16.17
C LEU A 216 8.39 -6.25 15.29
N ILE A 217 8.53 -5.54 14.17
CA ILE A 217 7.47 -5.37 13.16
C ILE A 217 7.04 -6.73 12.60
N SER A 218 7.99 -7.61 12.25
CA SER A 218 7.70 -8.96 11.79
C SER A 218 7.02 -9.82 12.86
N LEU A 219 7.48 -9.75 14.12
CA LEU A 219 6.88 -10.48 15.23
C LEU A 219 5.43 -10.03 15.47
N LYS A 220 5.19 -8.72 15.54
CA LYS A 220 3.86 -8.16 15.79
C LYS A 220 2.89 -8.44 14.65
N SER A 221 3.34 -8.32 13.40
CA SER A 221 2.49 -8.57 12.22
C SER A 221 2.05 -10.03 12.08
N LEU A 222 2.84 -10.98 12.61
CA LEU A 222 2.51 -12.41 12.65
C LEU A 222 1.82 -12.84 13.96
N ALA A 223 1.47 -11.87 14.82
CA ALA A 223 0.91 -12.09 16.14
C ALA A 223 1.77 -13.06 16.99
N ILE A 224 3.08 -12.89 16.96
CA ILE A 224 4.04 -13.66 17.76
C ILE A 224 4.17 -13.00 19.14
N THR A 225 3.98 -13.81 20.18
CA THR A 225 4.10 -13.47 21.60
C THR A 225 5.25 -14.26 22.23
N PRO A 226 5.77 -13.82 23.39
CA PRO A 226 6.67 -14.63 24.22
C PRO A 226 6.16 -16.05 24.46
N ASP A 227 4.86 -16.22 24.77
CA ASP A 227 4.27 -17.55 24.99
C ASP A 227 4.48 -18.50 23.80
N LEU A 228 4.35 -18.01 22.57
CA LEU A 228 4.58 -18.82 21.37
C LEU A 228 6.05 -19.24 21.25
N VAL A 229 6.97 -18.33 21.58
CA VAL A 229 8.41 -18.64 21.61
C VAL A 229 8.68 -19.73 22.64
N ASP A 230 8.09 -19.60 23.83
CA ASP A 230 8.16 -20.57 24.92
C ASP A 230 7.63 -21.95 24.54
N HIS A 231 6.53 -22.00 23.79
CA HIS A 231 6.02 -23.24 23.24
C HIS A 231 7.04 -23.94 22.33
N TYR A 232 7.77 -23.19 21.48
CA TYR A 232 8.84 -23.77 20.67
C TYR A 232 10.05 -24.21 21.49
N LYS A 233 10.45 -23.41 22.50
CA LYS A 233 11.52 -23.80 23.45
C LYS A 233 11.21 -25.14 24.10
N ARG A 234 10.00 -25.31 24.67
CA ARG A 234 9.54 -26.57 25.29
C ARG A 234 9.33 -27.70 24.28
N SER A 235 9.11 -27.35 23.01
CA SER A 235 9.07 -28.31 21.91
C SER A 235 10.47 -28.73 21.44
N GLY A 236 11.53 -28.54 22.25
CA GLY A 236 12.88 -29.06 21.96
C GLY A 236 13.76 -28.11 21.14
N PHE A 237 13.43 -26.82 21.09
CA PHE A 237 14.26 -25.78 20.47
C PHE A 237 14.66 -24.71 21.50
N PRO A 238 15.45 -25.06 22.54
CA PRO A 238 15.75 -24.16 23.66
C PRO A 238 16.41 -22.85 23.20
N ASP A 239 17.26 -22.90 22.16
CA ASP A 239 18.00 -21.76 21.62
C ASP A 239 17.34 -21.14 20.38
N ILE A 240 16.01 -21.27 20.24
CA ILE A 240 15.30 -20.76 19.07
C ILE A 240 15.43 -19.23 18.93
N THR A 241 15.85 -18.79 17.75
CA THR A 241 15.94 -17.35 17.42
C THR A 241 14.58 -16.79 17.01
N LEU A 242 14.37 -15.49 17.20
CA LEU A 242 13.14 -14.81 16.78
C LEU A 242 12.90 -14.92 15.26
N ASN A 243 13.96 -14.92 14.45
CA ASN A 243 13.86 -15.14 13.00
C ASN A 243 13.35 -16.55 12.67
N GLN A 244 13.80 -17.57 13.41
CA GLN A 244 13.27 -18.92 13.25
C GLN A 244 11.80 -19.01 13.68
N VAL A 245 11.40 -18.35 14.77
CA VAL A 245 9.99 -18.29 15.19
C VAL A 245 9.12 -17.62 14.11
N ILE A 246 9.60 -16.53 13.51
CA ILE A 246 8.97 -15.84 12.37
C ILE A 246 8.76 -16.82 11.21
N THR A 247 9.79 -17.58 10.83
CA THR A 247 9.72 -18.57 9.74
C THR A 247 8.75 -19.70 10.05
N LEU A 248 8.77 -20.24 11.27
CA LEU A 248 7.82 -21.28 11.69
C LEU A 248 6.37 -20.76 11.63
N ARG A 249 6.13 -19.56 12.14
CA ARG A 249 4.81 -18.93 12.15
C ARG A 249 4.31 -18.62 10.75
N SER A 250 5.16 -18.10 9.86
CA SER A 250 4.79 -17.77 8.48
C SER A 250 4.40 -19.01 7.67
N LEU A 251 5.07 -20.13 7.92
CA LEU A 251 4.76 -21.44 7.32
C LEU A 251 3.63 -22.19 8.05
N LYS A 252 3.01 -21.57 9.07
CA LYS A 252 1.97 -22.19 9.91
C LYS A 252 2.43 -23.53 10.49
N VAL A 253 3.70 -23.62 10.86
CA VAL A 253 4.22 -24.70 11.69
C VAL A 253 3.76 -24.44 13.12
N THR A 254 3.37 -25.49 13.83
CA THR A 254 2.92 -25.42 15.23
C THR A 254 3.66 -26.48 16.05
N SER A 255 3.71 -26.32 17.37
CA SER A 255 4.25 -27.35 18.29
C SER A 255 3.57 -28.70 18.09
N SER A 256 2.27 -28.72 17.79
CA SER A 256 1.55 -29.96 17.48
C SER A 256 2.06 -30.64 16.20
N LEU A 257 2.39 -29.88 15.15
CA LEU A 257 2.98 -30.46 13.94
C LEU A 257 4.37 -31.06 14.21
N ILE A 258 5.19 -30.36 15.00
CA ILE A 258 6.52 -30.84 15.41
C ILE A 258 6.37 -32.16 16.17
N GLU A 259 5.44 -32.24 17.11
CA GLU A 259 5.17 -33.44 17.90
C GLU A 259 4.69 -34.61 17.03
N LYS A 260 3.87 -34.35 16.01
CA LYS A 260 3.47 -35.39 15.05
C LYS A 260 4.66 -35.99 14.29
N TYR A 261 5.65 -35.18 13.89
CA TYR A 261 6.85 -35.73 13.26
C TYR A 261 7.67 -36.58 14.24
N ARG A 262 7.75 -36.18 15.51
CA ARG A 262 8.42 -36.98 16.55
C ARG A 262 7.73 -38.30 16.82
N GLN A 263 6.40 -38.32 16.86
CA GLN A 263 5.62 -39.56 16.98
C GLN A 263 5.81 -40.50 15.78
N LEU A 264 6.18 -39.96 14.62
CA LEU A 264 6.61 -40.74 13.46
C LEU A 264 8.07 -41.23 13.55
N GLY A 265 8.78 -40.96 14.65
CA GLY A 265 10.14 -41.42 14.89
C GLY A 265 11.25 -40.44 14.46
N PHE A 266 10.91 -39.22 14.04
CA PHE A 266 11.90 -38.18 13.74
C PHE A 266 12.14 -37.31 14.99
N SER A 267 12.97 -37.82 15.90
CA SER A 267 13.24 -37.15 17.19
C SER A 267 14.28 -36.04 17.08
N ASP A 268 15.27 -36.21 16.19
CA ASP A 268 16.36 -35.26 15.93
C ASP A 268 16.03 -34.43 14.68
N LEU A 269 15.15 -33.45 14.86
CA LEU A 269 14.71 -32.56 13.78
C LEU A 269 15.27 -31.17 14.00
N SER A 270 15.97 -30.65 13.00
CA SER A 270 16.31 -29.25 12.94
C SER A 270 15.08 -28.41 12.54
N ILE A 271 15.10 -27.12 12.87
CA ILE A 271 14.08 -26.18 12.39
C ILE A 271 14.03 -26.18 10.86
N ASN A 272 15.19 -26.29 10.20
CA ASN A 272 15.28 -26.32 8.75
C ASN A 272 14.57 -27.54 8.15
N ASP A 273 14.69 -28.70 8.78
CA ASP A 273 14.05 -29.94 8.32
C ASP A 273 12.52 -29.79 8.38
N ILE A 274 12.02 -29.23 9.49
CA ILE A 274 10.59 -29.00 9.70
C ILE A 274 10.05 -27.97 8.71
N THR A 275 10.76 -26.86 8.51
CA THR A 275 10.34 -25.81 7.57
C THR A 275 10.38 -26.30 6.13
N THR A 276 11.38 -27.08 5.77
CA THR A 276 11.50 -27.67 4.43
C THR A 276 10.39 -28.70 4.19
N ALA A 277 10.18 -29.62 5.13
CA ALA A 277 9.09 -30.60 5.05
C ALA A 277 7.72 -29.91 4.91
N LYS A 278 7.49 -28.81 5.65
CA LYS A 278 6.26 -28.01 5.52
C LYS A 278 6.14 -27.35 4.15
N ALA A 279 7.22 -26.78 3.63
CA ALA A 279 7.24 -26.08 2.35
C ALA A 279 7.07 -27.02 1.14
N THR A 280 7.61 -28.24 1.21
CA THR A 280 7.49 -29.26 0.16
C THR A 280 6.19 -30.08 0.27
N GLY A 281 5.41 -29.88 1.33
CA GLY A 281 4.19 -30.66 1.59
C GLY A 281 4.48 -32.09 2.03
N THR A 282 5.66 -32.36 2.58
CA THR A 282 6.04 -33.61 3.24
C THR A 282 5.38 -33.66 4.63
N SER A 283 4.05 -33.75 4.66
CA SER A 283 3.28 -33.75 5.92
C SER A 283 3.35 -35.10 6.65
N PRO A 284 2.97 -35.16 7.94
CA PRO A 284 2.84 -36.43 8.66
C PRO A 284 1.94 -37.45 7.94
N GLU A 285 0.87 -36.98 7.30
CA GLU A 285 -0.05 -37.81 6.52
C GLU A 285 0.62 -38.36 5.24
N TYR A 286 1.43 -37.54 4.55
CA TYR A 286 2.23 -38.01 3.42
C TYR A 286 3.24 -39.08 3.83
N ILE A 287 3.95 -38.86 4.94
CA ILE A 287 4.92 -39.83 5.47
C ILE A 287 4.22 -41.15 5.83
N ALA A 288 3.07 -41.09 6.51
CA ALA A 288 2.29 -42.27 6.84
C ALA A 288 1.84 -43.04 5.59
N ALA A 289 1.38 -42.35 4.55
CA ALA A 289 1.00 -42.96 3.28
C ALA A 289 2.19 -43.61 2.55
N MET A 290 3.38 -43.01 2.61
CA MET A 290 4.59 -43.58 2.03
C MET A 290 5.06 -44.84 2.79
N ARG A 291 4.95 -44.85 4.12
CA ARG A 291 5.24 -46.04 4.94
C ARG A 291 4.30 -47.20 4.62
N GLN A 292 3.01 -46.93 4.40
CA GLN A 292 2.06 -47.96 3.96
C GLN A 292 2.42 -48.60 2.61
N LYS A 293 3.13 -47.86 1.75
CA LYS A 293 3.67 -48.34 0.47
C LYS A 293 5.03 -49.04 0.58
N GLY A 294 5.54 -49.24 1.80
CA GLY A 294 6.83 -49.90 2.05
C GLY A 294 8.05 -48.97 2.11
N TYR A 295 7.87 -47.66 1.97
CA TYR A 295 8.96 -46.69 2.10
C TYR A 295 9.11 -46.25 3.56
N ASP A 296 9.97 -46.91 4.33
CA ASP A 296 10.30 -46.56 5.73
C ASP A 296 11.70 -45.93 5.88
N PHE A 297 11.82 -44.65 5.51
CA PHE A 297 13.07 -43.91 5.69
C PHE A 297 13.23 -43.45 7.15
N LYS A 298 14.47 -43.50 7.65
CA LYS A 298 14.80 -43.04 9.01
C LYS A 298 15.03 -41.53 9.10
N LYS A 299 15.38 -40.88 7.99
CA LYS A 299 15.58 -39.42 7.90
C LYS A 299 14.44 -38.78 7.13
N ILE A 300 13.93 -37.66 7.65
CA ILE A 300 12.83 -36.92 7.01
C ILE A 300 13.23 -36.38 5.63
N ASP A 301 14.51 -36.05 5.42
CA ASP A 301 15.05 -35.55 4.16
C ASP A 301 14.78 -36.50 2.99
N ASN A 302 14.82 -37.80 3.21
CA ASN A 302 14.54 -38.77 2.15
C ASN A 302 13.07 -38.70 1.69
N TYR A 303 12.14 -38.41 2.61
CA TYR A 303 10.74 -38.14 2.27
C TYR A 303 10.56 -36.79 1.59
N ILE A 304 11.40 -35.80 1.92
CA ILE A 304 11.42 -34.50 1.24
C ILE A 304 11.87 -34.70 -0.21
N SER A 305 13.00 -35.36 -0.45
CA SER A 305 13.51 -35.65 -1.78
C SER A 305 12.50 -36.44 -2.62
N SER A 306 11.90 -37.49 -2.05
CA SER A 306 10.87 -38.27 -2.75
C SER A 306 9.62 -37.43 -3.08
N ARG A 307 9.31 -36.42 -2.29
CA ARG A 307 8.17 -35.52 -2.55
C ARG A 307 8.48 -34.49 -3.63
N THR A 308 9.72 -34.02 -3.71
CA THR A 308 10.15 -33.00 -4.67
C THR A 308 10.45 -33.57 -6.06
N GLU A 309 10.87 -34.83 -6.16
CA GLU A 309 11.17 -35.50 -7.43
C GLU A 309 9.91 -35.95 -8.20
N ILE A 310 8.74 -36.05 -7.55
CA ILE A 310 7.48 -36.52 -8.15
C ILE A 310 6.67 -35.34 -8.75
N ARG A 311 7.30 -34.25 -9.18
CA ARG A 311 6.62 -33.08 -9.77
C ARG A 311 6.80 -32.96 -11.28
#